data_AF-Q46JU6-F1
#
_entry.id   AF-Q46JU6-F1
#
_cell.length_a   1.000
_cell.length_b   1.000
_cell.length_c   1.000
_cell.angle_alpha   90.00
_cell.angle_beta   90.00
_cell.angle_gamma   90.00
#
_symmetry.space_group_name_H-M   'P 1'
#
loop_
_entity.id
_entity.type
_entity.pdbx_description
1 polymer ?
#
loop_
_entity_poly.entity_id
_entity_poly.type
_entity_poly.pdbx_seq_one_letter_code
_entity_poly.pdbx_strand_id
1 'polypeptide(L)'
;MCFICSQSGGFETDIATVIGLAKHSKLLVNNTVSNENQSKNYLTNPQKSTSFKPIDPKYLIMGYADGRDEIAIRKEYAGSNRQIKVYLSNGGDELIDINLGESERKKYYSLKPENWQKSYVIDSLEKINEFIDIDLKLVSKKDEADYTIVISPLADNNFLSADPERGKSGNVLSVSYQSGLYTTETNLDVLDHTDFSRKMQKATFVHELGHLLGLEHPFDLIDDDVLDPYYPENFSYLRTEPLFPYEFTLMGWNGSYVDKTSYENIWFRNADIKSLEVIWDKSKVQSFSDKSYDYKFYNLGNDNYGIKDESSETIDPLTGIDLLKFNDQNLNLINDIKATFDQVTGLNTDSGKMFRLYNASFKRLPDPDGLRYWIGNFSSGKDDERAVASSFLASAEFKQRYGENVSDSTYVNTLYKNVLGRDADTGGLNYWLGQLNSGAETRYEVLLGFSESAENKGLFTEMTGFG
;
A
#
# COMPACT_ATOMS: atom_id res chain seq x y z
N MET A 1 15.13 -4.05 17.66
CA MET A 1 15.50 -5.13 16.71
C MET A 1 14.87 -6.40 17.23
N CYS A 2 13.92 -7.03 16.53
CA CYS A 2 13.37 -8.28 17.07
C CYS A 2 14.47 -9.36 17.02
N PHE A 3 14.97 -9.74 18.20
CA PHE A 3 16.05 -10.71 18.39
C PHE A 3 15.67 -12.10 17.82
N ILE A 4 14.37 -12.34 17.64
CA ILE A 4 13.80 -13.60 17.16
C ILE A 4 14.01 -13.77 15.65
N CYS A 5 13.92 -12.71 14.83
CA CYS A 5 14.20 -12.79 13.39
C CYS A 5 15.70 -12.96 13.09
N SER A 6 16.61 -12.54 13.98
CA SER A 6 18.06 -12.75 13.77
C SER A 6 18.55 -14.14 14.19
N GLN A 7 17.80 -14.84 15.05
CA GLN A 7 18.12 -16.20 15.49
C GLN A 7 17.54 -17.30 14.59
N SER A 8 16.70 -16.97 13.61
CA SER A 8 16.24 -17.92 12.61
C SER A 8 17.36 -18.23 11.61
N GLY A 9 18.31 -19.05 12.04
CA GLY A 9 19.06 -19.90 11.13
C GLY A 9 18.08 -20.77 10.37
N GLY A 10 17.62 -20.27 9.22
CA GLY A 10 16.89 -20.99 8.20
C GLY A 10 15.53 -21.54 8.60
N PHE A 11 14.66 -21.55 7.61
CA PHE A 11 13.66 -22.60 7.49
C PHE A 11 14.37 -23.96 7.28
N GLU A 12 15.13 -24.46 8.27
CA GLU A 12 15.51 -25.88 8.32
C GLU A 12 14.28 -26.71 8.68
N THR A 13 13.29 -26.69 7.79
CA THR A 13 12.41 -27.83 7.67
C THR A 13 13.23 -28.95 7.06
N ASP A 14 13.67 -29.89 7.91
CA ASP A 14 14.39 -31.10 7.53
C ASP A 14 13.80 -31.70 6.23
N ILE A 15 14.54 -31.51 5.14
CA ILE A 15 14.21 -31.95 3.78
C ILE A 15 13.89 -33.45 3.76
N ALA A 16 14.43 -34.23 4.70
CA ALA A 16 14.14 -35.66 4.83
C ALA A 16 12.67 -35.96 5.18
N THR A 17 12.04 -35.08 5.98
CA THR A 17 10.66 -35.28 6.47
C THR A 17 9.62 -34.96 5.39
N VAL A 18 9.85 -33.92 4.58
CA VAL A 18 8.95 -33.54 3.48
C VAL A 18 9.13 -34.44 2.25
N ILE A 19 10.36 -34.87 1.94
CA ILE A 19 10.61 -35.91 0.92
C ILE A 19 9.95 -37.23 1.33
N GLY A 20 9.88 -37.53 2.64
CA GLY A 20 9.12 -38.66 3.18
C GLY A 20 7.64 -38.61 2.80
N LEU A 21 6.99 -37.45 2.92
CA LEU A 21 5.57 -37.26 2.58
C LEU A 21 5.31 -37.27 1.07
N ALA A 22 6.23 -36.72 0.26
CA ALA A 22 6.12 -36.73 -1.20
C ALA A 22 6.41 -38.12 -1.83
N LYS A 23 7.22 -38.96 -1.18
CA LYS A 23 7.47 -40.35 -1.62
C LYS A 23 6.30 -41.30 -1.32
N HIS A 24 5.46 -41.01 -0.33
CA HIS A 24 4.31 -41.86 0.02
C HIS A 24 3.09 -41.69 -0.89
N SER A 25 3.05 -40.69 -1.79
CA SER A 25 1.94 -40.50 -2.73
C SER A 25 2.09 -41.27 -4.05
N LYS A 26 3.16 -42.05 -4.22
CA LYS A 26 3.39 -42.89 -5.40
C LYS A 26 4.02 -44.21 -4.97
N LEU A 27 3.21 -45.20 -4.55
CA LEU A 27 3.42 -46.64 -4.81
C LEU A 27 2.26 -47.48 -4.22
N LEU A 28 1.59 -48.19 -5.14
CA LEU A 28 0.97 -49.52 -5.02
C LEU A 28 -0.45 -49.71 -4.44
N VAL A 29 -1.36 -49.77 -5.41
CA VAL A 29 -2.39 -50.81 -5.58
C VAL A 29 -1.90 -52.23 -5.17
N ASN A 30 -2.77 -52.93 -4.44
CA ASN A 30 -2.89 -54.38 -4.17
C ASN A 30 -2.08 -55.08 -3.06
N ASN A 31 -2.87 -55.91 -2.33
CA ASN A 31 -2.57 -57.08 -1.50
C ASN A 31 -2.37 -56.91 0.03
N THR A 32 -3.50 -57.11 0.73
CA THR A 32 -3.74 -58.10 1.81
C THR A 32 -2.61 -58.50 2.79
N VAL A 33 -2.96 -58.31 4.08
CA VAL A 33 -2.79 -59.20 5.25
C VAL A 33 -1.80 -58.77 6.37
N SER A 34 -2.42 -58.52 7.52
CA SER A 34 -2.00 -58.65 8.93
C SER A 34 -0.74 -57.95 9.44
N ASN A 35 -0.96 -56.92 10.26
CA ASN A 35 -0.67 -56.99 11.70
C ASN A 35 -1.43 -55.87 12.42
N GLU A 36 -2.69 -56.16 12.77
CA GLU A 36 -3.40 -55.42 13.81
C GLU A 36 -2.79 -55.78 15.17
N ASN A 37 -2.20 -54.79 15.84
CA ASN A 37 -2.36 -54.52 17.28
C ASN A 37 -1.23 -53.61 17.77
N GLN A 38 -1.36 -52.29 17.55
CA GLN A 38 -0.84 -51.24 18.48
C GLN A 38 -1.15 -49.78 18.06
N SER A 39 -2.29 -49.50 17.40
CA SER A 39 -2.65 -48.09 17.07
C SER A 39 -4.15 -47.81 17.05
N LYS A 40 -4.95 -48.56 17.83
CA LYS A 40 -6.37 -48.24 18.05
C LYS A 40 -6.58 -47.95 19.53
N ASN A 41 -6.32 -46.71 19.96
CA ASN A 41 -6.96 -46.13 21.15
C ASN A 41 -6.81 -44.61 21.36
N TYR A 42 -6.20 -43.84 20.45
CA TYR A 42 -6.14 -42.37 20.58
C TYR A 42 -7.17 -41.60 19.74
N LEU A 43 -8.08 -42.31 19.04
CA LEU A 43 -9.19 -41.68 18.33
C LEU A 43 -10.49 -41.86 19.13
N THR A 44 -10.54 -41.25 20.32
CA THR A 44 -11.82 -40.97 20.98
C THR A 44 -11.91 -39.49 21.31
N ASN A 45 -12.49 -38.77 20.34
CA ASN A 45 -13.33 -37.59 20.50
C ASN A 45 -12.75 -36.39 21.28
N PRO A 46 -12.02 -35.45 20.64
CA PRO A 46 -11.84 -34.14 21.20
C PRO A 46 -13.14 -33.34 21.02
N GLN A 47 -13.75 -32.99 22.15
CA GLN A 47 -14.84 -32.03 22.23
C GLN A 47 -14.51 -30.78 21.38
N LYS A 48 -15.37 -30.49 20.41
CA LYS A 48 -15.46 -29.20 19.72
C LYS A 48 -15.77 -28.10 20.75
N SER A 49 -14.75 -27.57 21.40
CA SER A 49 -14.80 -26.25 22.02
C SER A 49 -14.39 -25.22 20.96
N THR A 50 -15.37 -24.59 20.32
CA THR A 50 -15.17 -23.74 19.12
C THR A 50 -14.96 -22.26 19.41
N SER A 51 -14.42 -21.88 20.58
CA SER A 51 -14.07 -20.46 20.84
C SER A 51 -12.64 -20.33 21.33
N PHE A 52 -11.77 -19.84 20.45
CA PHE A 52 -10.47 -19.30 20.85
C PHE A 52 -10.68 -18.03 21.69
N LYS A 53 -9.81 -17.80 22.67
CA LYS A 53 -9.74 -16.61 23.51
C LYS A 53 -9.15 -15.44 22.71
N PRO A 54 -9.65 -14.20 22.86
CA PRO A 54 -9.02 -13.04 22.23
C PRO A 54 -7.60 -12.81 22.79
N ILE A 55 -6.71 -12.27 21.97
CA ILE A 55 -5.40 -11.78 22.43
C ILE A 55 -5.58 -10.34 22.91
N ASP A 56 -5.06 -10.01 24.08
CA ASP A 56 -5.00 -8.62 24.55
C ASP A 56 -3.95 -7.87 23.69
N PRO A 57 -4.32 -6.75 23.05
CA PRO A 57 -3.41 -5.97 22.20
C PRO A 57 -2.03 -5.69 22.78
N LYS A 58 -1.93 -5.51 24.10
CA LYS A 58 -0.65 -5.20 24.75
C LYS A 58 0.43 -6.27 24.56
N TYR A 59 0.05 -7.49 24.17
CA TYR A 59 0.96 -8.64 23.95
C TYR A 59 1.38 -8.78 22.49
N LEU A 60 1.05 -7.79 21.65
CA LEU A 60 1.40 -7.73 20.24
C LEU A 60 1.98 -6.36 19.89
N ILE A 61 2.21 -5.48 20.85
CA ILE A 61 2.58 -4.08 20.62
C ILE A 61 3.96 -3.87 21.21
N MET A 62 4.92 -3.59 20.33
CA MET A 62 6.30 -3.31 20.70
C MET A 62 6.37 -2.35 21.88
N GLY A 63 7.07 -2.75 22.93
CA GLY A 63 7.36 -1.91 24.08
C GLY A 63 8.76 -1.30 24.01
N TYR A 64 9.44 -1.34 25.16
CA TYR A 64 10.71 -0.66 25.37
C TYR A 64 11.87 -1.63 25.14
N ALA A 65 12.68 -1.40 24.11
CA ALA A 65 13.78 -2.27 23.72
C ALA A 65 15.09 -1.47 23.63
N ASP A 66 16.17 -1.98 24.24
CA ASP A 66 17.52 -1.38 24.17
C ASP A 66 17.57 0.12 24.53
N GLY A 67 16.76 0.56 25.50
CA GLY A 67 16.70 1.98 25.89
C GLY A 67 15.84 2.87 24.99
N ARG A 68 15.04 2.28 24.10
CA ARG A 68 14.22 2.97 23.11
C ARG A 68 12.75 2.56 23.21
N ASP A 69 11.86 3.54 23.11
CA ASP A 69 10.43 3.33 22.93
C ASP A 69 10.14 3.16 21.43
N GLU A 70 9.93 1.93 21.00
CA GLU A 70 9.77 1.57 19.59
C GLU A 70 8.50 2.18 18.96
N ILE A 71 7.44 2.38 19.75
CA ILE A 71 6.21 3.03 19.30
C ILE A 71 6.39 4.53 19.21
N ALA A 72 7.05 5.15 20.18
CA ALA A 72 7.35 6.58 20.12
C ALA A 72 8.19 6.93 18.88
N ILE A 73 9.18 6.11 18.53
CA ILE A 73 10.00 6.30 17.32
C ILE A 73 9.15 6.28 16.05
N ARG A 74 8.24 5.30 15.92
CA ARG A 74 7.34 5.22 14.75
C ARG A 74 6.40 6.41 14.67
N LYS A 75 5.88 6.87 15.82
CA LYS A 75 5.07 8.10 15.89
C LYS A 75 5.86 9.35 15.54
N GLU A 76 7.15 9.40 15.86
CA GLU A 76 8.06 10.47 15.45
C GLU A 76 8.24 10.50 13.93
N TYR A 77 8.50 9.35 13.29
CA TYR A 77 8.57 9.26 11.83
C TYR A 77 7.25 9.67 11.16
N ALA A 78 6.13 9.21 11.70
CA ALA A 78 4.80 9.55 11.18
C ALA A 78 4.49 11.06 11.26
N GLY A 79 5.07 11.74 12.27
CA GLY A 79 4.85 13.15 12.53
C GLY A 79 3.38 13.52 12.79
N SER A 80 3.07 14.82 12.76
CA SER A 80 1.71 15.32 12.98
C SER A 80 0.73 14.93 11.88
N ASN A 81 1.24 14.58 10.69
CA ASN A 81 0.42 14.24 9.53
C ASN A 81 0.11 12.74 9.46
N ARG A 82 0.57 11.95 10.44
CA ARG A 82 0.42 10.49 10.50
C ARG A 82 0.87 9.82 9.19
N GLN A 83 1.99 10.27 8.63
CA GLN A 83 2.52 9.78 7.36
C GLN A 83 3.93 9.22 7.51
N ILE A 84 4.13 7.97 7.12
CA ILE A 84 5.46 7.35 7.00
C ILE A 84 5.77 7.21 5.51
N LYS A 85 6.87 7.82 5.06
CA LYS A 85 7.31 7.73 3.67
C LYS A 85 8.09 6.46 3.42
N VAL A 86 7.71 5.75 2.39
CA VAL A 86 8.24 4.44 2.04
C VAL A 86 8.80 4.47 0.63
N TYR A 87 10.05 4.08 0.46
CA TYR A 87 10.66 3.87 -0.85
C TYR A 87 10.71 2.39 -1.18
N LEU A 88 10.03 1.97 -2.26
CA LEU A 88 10.21 0.64 -2.83
C LEU A 88 11.37 0.65 -3.81
N SER A 89 12.42 -0.11 -3.50
CA SER A 89 13.61 -0.23 -4.34
C SER A 89 13.29 -0.64 -5.78
N ASN A 90 13.93 0.02 -6.74
CA ASN A 90 13.88 -0.38 -8.16
C ASN A 90 14.95 -1.45 -8.52
N GLY A 91 15.68 -1.97 -7.53
CA GLY A 91 16.85 -2.83 -7.69
C GLY A 91 18.16 -2.04 -7.76
N GLY A 92 19.26 -2.67 -7.31
CA GLY A 92 20.59 -2.08 -7.33
C GLY A 92 20.91 -1.18 -6.13
N ASP A 93 20.04 -1.10 -5.13
CA ASP A 93 20.35 -0.37 -3.89
C ASP A 93 21.36 -1.17 -3.06
N GLU A 94 22.47 -0.51 -2.69
CA GLU A 94 23.47 -1.10 -1.81
C GLU A 94 22.89 -1.30 -0.40
N LEU A 95 23.06 -2.52 0.11
CA LEU A 95 22.63 -2.96 1.43
C LEU A 95 23.80 -3.70 2.10
N ILE A 96 23.69 -3.86 3.41
CA ILE A 96 24.67 -4.58 4.22
C ILE A 96 23.97 -5.74 4.90
N ASP A 97 24.57 -6.92 4.81
CA ASP A 97 24.06 -8.09 5.50
C ASP A 97 24.30 -7.94 7.01
N ILE A 98 23.26 -7.50 7.71
CA ILE A 98 23.28 -7.24 9.15
C ILE A 98 23.21 -8.52 10.00
N ASN A 99 22.93 -9.66 9.36
CA ASN A 99 22.92 -10.96 10.03
C ASN A 99 24.34 -11.50 10.25
N LEU A 100 25.34 -10.90 9.58
CA LEU A 100 26.76 -11.20 9.77
C LEU A 100 27.37 -10.32 10.87
N GLY A 101 28.34 -10.87 11.60
CA GLY A 101 29.13 -10.12 12.56
C GLY A 101 29.85 -8.93 11.91
N GLU A 102 30.18 -7.89 12.68
CA GLU A 102 30.73 -6.63 12.13
C GLU A 102 31.95 -6.81 11.22
N SER A 103 32.82 -7.77 11.53
CA SER A 103 34.00 -8.11 10.73
C SER A 103 33.70 -8.87 9.43
N GLU A 104 32.48 -9.38 9.28
CA GLU A 104 32.05 -10.26 8.19
C GLU A 104 30.96 -9.66 7.30
N ARG A 105 30.42 -8.49 7.67
CA ARG A 105 29.37 -7.79 6.92
C ARG A 105 29.72 -7.67 5.44
N LYS A 106 28.90 -8.30 4.59
CA LYS A 106 29.03 -8.22 3.12
C LYS A 106 28.03 -7.24 2.57
N LYS A 107 28.46 -6.52 1.53
CA LYS A 107 27.55 -5.73 0.70
C LYS A 107 26.78 -6.64 -0.22
N TYR A 108 25.51 -6.36 -0.39
CA TYR A 108 24.66 -6.94 -1.42
C TYR A 108 23.78 -5.85 -2.01
N TYR A 109 23.09 -6.18 -3.11
CA TYR A 109 22.25 -5.22 -3.83
C TYR A 109 20.84 -5.76 -3.93
N SER A 110 19.85 -4.89 -3.74
CA SER A 110 18.45 -5.25 -3.92
C SER A 110 18.18 -5.72 -5.36
N LEU A 111 17.22 -6.62 -5.50
CA LEU A 111 16.69 -7.02 -6.80
C LEU A 111 15.64 -6.03 -7.26
N LYS A 112 15.48 -5.91 -8.58
CA LYS A 112 14.32 -5.25 -9.16
C LYS A 112 13.08 -6.09 -8.85
N PRO A 113 12.05 -5.54 -8.17
CA PRO A 113 10.83 -6.29 -7.90
C PRO A 113 10.13 -6.71 -9.19
N GLU A 114 9.64 -7.94 -9.23
CA GLU A 114 8.68 -8.37 -10.24
C GLU A 114 7.35 -7.60 -10.10
N ASN A 115 6.56 -7.55 -11.17
CA ASN A 115 5.28 -6.80 -11.17
C ASN A 115 4.33 -7.28 -10.05
N TRP A 116 4.24 -8.59 -9.82
CA TRP A 116 3.38 -9.14 -8.76
C TRP A 116 3.89 -8.80 -7.36
N GLN A 117 5.21 -8.65 -7.19
CA GLN A 117 5.80 -8.22 -5.92
C GLN A 117 5.48 -6.77 -5.64
N LYS A 118 5.71 -5.92 -6.65
CA LYS A 118 5.33 -4.51 -6.60
C LYS A 118 3.85 -4.34 -6.27
N SER A 119 2.96 -5.08 -6.92
CA SER A 119 1.53 -5.02 -6.65
C SER A 119 1.19 -5.34 -5.20
N TYR A 120 1.63 -6.47 -4.64
CA TYR A 120 1.24 -6.79 -3.26
C TYR A 120 1.80 -5.81 -2.24
N VAL A 121 2.97 -5.21 -2.49
CA VAL A 121 3.55 -4.18 -1.61
C VAL A 121 2.62 -2.97 -1.62
N ILE A 122 2.37 -2.40 -2.79
CA ILE A 122 1.54 -1.20 -2.96
C ILE A 122 0.13 -1.44 -2.38
N ASP A 123 -0.52 -2.53 -2.79
CA ASP A 123 -1.87 -2.88 -2.32
C ASP A 123 -1.93 -2.99 -0.80
N SER A 124 -0.87 -3.49 -0.15
CA SER A 124 -0.84 -3.65 1.30
C SER A 124 -0.61 -2.32 2.02
N LEU A 125 0.24 -1.43 1.47
CA LEU A 125 0.45 -0.09 2.00
C LEU A 125 -0.83 0.76 1.89
N GLU A 126 -1.60 0.61 0.81
CA GLU A 126 -2.87 1.32 0.65
C GLU A 126 -3.99 0.71 1.51
N LYS A 127 -4.07 -0.63 1.57
CA LYS A 127 -5.15 -1.33 2.27
C LYS A 127 -5.12 -1.09 3.77
N ILE A 128 -3.96 -0.87 4.38
CA ILE A 128 -3.88 -0.67 5.84
C ILE A 128 -4.54 0.63 6.30
N ASN A 129 -4.55 1.66 5.44
CA ASN A 129 -5.21 2.95 5.69
C ASN A 129 -6.74 2.81 5.85
N GLU A 130 -7.33 1.68 5.42
CA GLU A 130 -8.76 1.37 5.63
C GLU A 130 -9.08 0.96 7.08
N PHE A 131 -8.06 0.58 7.85
CA PHE A 131 -8.23 0.05 9.21
C PHE A 131 -7.73 1.04 10.25
N ILE A 132 -6.60 1.70 10.00
CA ILE A 132 -5.91 2.55 10.96
C ILE A 132 -5.56 3.92 10.39
N ASP A 133 -5.51 4.93 11.27
CA ASP A 133 -5.23 6.32 10.91
C ASP A 133 -3.71 6.57 10.76
N ILE A 134 -3.18 6.02 9.67
CA ILE A 134 -1.81 6.22 9.17
C ILE A 134 -1.86 6.28 7.65
N ASP A 135 -0.87 6.93 7.04
CA ASP A 135 -0.59 6.87 5.61
C ASP A 135 0.84 6.37 5.35
N LEU A 136 0.95 5.23 4.67
CA LEU A 136 2.22 4.70 4.21
C LEU A 136 2.50 5.17 2.78
N LYS A 137 2.98 6.42 2.65
CA LYS A 137 3.15 7.08 1.35
C LYS A 137 4.34 6.54 0.58
N LEU A 138 4.10 6.03 -0.62
CA LEU A 138 5.18 5.70 -1.54
C LEU A 138 5.86 6.95 -2.09
N VAL A 139 7.19 6.99 -2.00
CA VAL A 139 8.02 8.04 -2.59
C VAL A 139 8.91 7.49 -3.70
N SER A 140 9.28 8.35 -4.66
CA SER A 140 10.03 7.94 -5.85
C SER A 140 11.54 7.86 -5.63
N LYS A 141 12.06 8.53 -4.60
CA LYS A 141 13.49 8.56 -4.27
C LYS A 141 13.75 8.05 -2.86
N LYS A 142 14.87 7.35 -2.71
CA LYS A 142 15.30 6.76 -1.44
C LYS A 142 15.60 7.78 -0.35
N ASP A 143 16.15 8.94 -0.72
CA ASP A 143 16.52 10.02 0.21
C ASP A 143 15.31 10.78 0.77
N GLU A 144 14.13 10.61 0.17
CA GLU A 144 12.86 11.17 0.65
C GLU A 144 12.14 10.25 1.65
N ALA A 145 12.64 9.02 1.86
CA ALA A 145 11.92 7.97 2.60
C ALA A 145 12.39 7.81 4.04
N ASP A 146 11.43 7.50 4.91
CA ASP A 146 11.67 7.09 6.29
C ASP A 146 12.04 5.61 6.37
N TYR A 147 11.43 4.78 5.51
CA TYR A 147 11.72 3.35 5.35
C TYR A 147 11.99 2.97 3.90
N THR A 148 12.92 2.04 3.68
CA THR A 148 13.17 1.43 2.37
C THR A 148 12.67 -0.01 2.35
N ILE A 149 11.82 -0.37 1.39
CA ILE A 149 11.40 -1.74 1.11
C ILE A 149 12.29 -2.31 0.01
N VAL A 150 12.84 -3.51 0.23
CA VAL A 150 13.73 -4.19 -0.73
C VAL A 150 13.33 -5.64 -0.94
N ILE A 151 13.55 -6.11 -2.17
CA ILE A 151 13.61 -7.55 -2.47
C ILE A 151 15.06 -7.97 -2.39
N SER A 152 15.40 -8.84 -1.44
CA SER A 152 16.77 -9.28 -1.20
C SER A 152 17.11 -10.54 -2.01
N PRO A 153 18.31 -10.61 -2.62
CA PRO A 153 18.80 -11.83 -3.28
C PRO A 153 19.30 -12.88 -2.27
N LEU A 154 19.39 -12.53 -0.99
CA LEU A 154 19.87 -13.43 0.05
C LEU A 154 18.71 -14.29 0.56
N ALA A 155 18.95 -15.60 0.70
CA ALA A 155 17.99 -16.52 1.30
C ALA A 155 17.71 -16.11 2.75
N ASP A 156 16.47 -16.31 3.20
CA ASP A 156 16.01 -16.05 4.58
C ASP A 156 16.28 -14.63 5.10
N ASN A 157 16.49 -13.68 4.20
CA ASN A 157 16.76 -12.28 4.52
C ASN A 157 15.45 -11.47 4.65
N ASN A 158 14.57 -11.93 5.55
CA ASN A 158 13.30 -11.28 5.88
C ASN A 158 13.43 -10.58 7.23
N PHE A 159 13.36 -9.26 7.25
CA PHE A 159 13.47 -8.50 8.49
C PHE A 159 13.00 -7.06 8.33
N LEU A 160 12.67 -6.44 9.46
CA LEU A 160 12.69 -5.00 9.66
C LEU A 160 13.91 -4.59 10.50
N SER A 161 14.73 -3.70 9.94
CA SER A 161 15.87 -3.10 10.63
C SER A 161 15.53 -1.71 11.13
N ALA A 162 15.82 -1.46 12.41
CA ALA A 162 15.71 -0.16 13.07
C ALA A 162 17.01 0.10 13.89
N ASP A 163 18.13 0.30 13.19
CA ASP A 163 19.43 0.50 13.84
C ASP A 163 20.06 1.85 13.47
N PRO A 164 19.95 2.86 14.36
CA PRO A 164 20.63 4.13 14.21
C PRO A 164 22.12 4.09 14.60
N GLU A 165 22.60 3.11 15.37
CA GLU A 165 24.04 2.98 15.74
C GLU A 165 24.84 2.17 14.68
N ARG A 166 24.20 1.29 13.92
CA ARG A 166 24.74 0.62 12.71
C ARG A 166 24.51 1.45 11.45
N GLY A 167 24.82 2.74 11.50
CA GLY A 167 24.53 3.79 10.50
C GLY A 167 25.08 3.61 9.07
N LYS A 168 24.80 2.50 8.40
CA LYS A 168 25.07 2.30 6.97
C LYS A 168 23.92 1.65 6.19
N SER A 169 22.93 1.01 6.84
CA SER A 169 21.79 0.36 6.14
C SER A 169 20.49 1.17 6.14
N GLY A 170 20.24 2.01 7.16
CA GLY A 170 18.97 2.75 7.33
C GLY A 170 17.81 1.89 7.85
N ASN A 171 16.60 2.47 7.91
CA ASN A 171 15.39 1.72 8.22
C ASN A 171 14.96 0.91 7.00
N VAL A 172 15.14 -0.41 7.06
CA VAL A 172 14.93 -1.30 5.90
C VAL A 172 13.97 -2.40 6.26
N LEU A 173 12.94 -2.57 5.42
CA LEU A 173 12.10 -3.75 5.38
C LEU A 173 12.59 -4.61 4.20
N SER A 174 13.19 -5.75 4.51
CA SER A 174 13.71 -6.69 3.53
C SER A 174 12.80 -7.91 3.43
N VAL A 175 12.50 -8.33 2.20
CA VAL A 175 11.87 -9.62 1.91
C VAL A 175 12.77 -10.39 0.96
N SER A 176 13.14 -11.62 1.31
CA SER A 176 13.94 -12.50 0.45
C SER A 176 13.16 -12.86 -0.81
N TYR A 177 13.83 -12.84 -1.96
CA TYR A 177 13.30 -13.38 -3.20
C TYR A 177 12.95 -14.85 -3.07
N GLN A 178 13.69 -15.62 -2.27
CA GLN A 178 13.43 -17.05 -2.07
C GLN A 178 12.30 -17.32 -1.05
N SER A 179 11.72 -16.30 -0.42
CA SER A 179 10.62 -16.51 0.53
C SER A 179 9.45 -17.23 -0.11
N GLY A 180 9.12 -18.41 0.44
CA GLY A 180 8.10 -19.31 -0.10
C GLY A 180 8.60 -20.35 -1.12
N LEU A 181 9.86 -20.27 -1.55
CA LEU A 181 10.51 -21.27 -2.39
C LEU A 181 11.29 -22.25 -1.52
N TYR A 182 10.81 -23.50 -1.43
CA TYR A 182 11.51 -24.58 -0.71
C TYR A 182 12.65 -25.15 -1.56
N THR A 183 13.76 -24.43 -1.67
CA THR A 183 14.87 -24.77 -2.55
C THR A 183 16.23 -24.42 -1.95
N THR A 184 17.26 -25.18 -2.31
CA THR A 184 18.67 -24.86 -2.05
C THR A 184 19.36 -24.22 -3.26
N GLU A 185 18.60 -23.93 -4.32
CA GLU A 185 19.13 -23.31 -5.53
C GLU A 185 19.51 -21.85 -5.27
N THR A 186 20.69 -21.49 -5.75
CA THR A 186 21.30 -20.16 -5.55
C THR A 186 21.24 -19.31 -6.81
N ASN A 187 21.03 -19.92 -7.97
CA ASN A 187 20.83 -19.23 -9.23
C ASN A 187 19.36 -18.75 -9.32
N LEU A 188 19.14 -17.46 -9.07
CA LEU A 188 17.79 -16.88 -9.06
C LEU A 188 17.12 -16.89 -10.44
N ASP A 189 17.89 -16.92 -11.53
CA ASP A 189 17.37 -16.90 -12.90
C ASP A 189 16.62 -18.19 -13.30
N VAL A 190 16.78 -19.26 -12.51
CA VAL A 190 16.09 -20.55 -12.74
C VAL A 190 14.97 -20.81 -11.73
N LEU A 191 14.72 -19.86 -10.83
CA LEU A 191 13.69 -19.96 -9.80
C LEU A 191 12.37 -19.38 -10.28
N ASP A 192 11.34 -20.22 -10.36
CA ASP A 192 9.98 -19.81 -10.69
C ASP A 192 9.06 -19.83 -9.47
N HIS A 193 8.36 -18.71 -9.24
CA HIS A 193 7.37 -18.59 -8.19
C HIS A 193 6.02 -19.21 -8.58
N THR A 194 5.63 -20.27 -7.87
CA THR A 194 4.27 -20.83 -7.90
C THR A 194 3.27 -19.93 -7.18
N ASP A 195 1.96 -20.11 -7.42
CA ASP A 195 0.91 -19.39 -6.67
C ASP A 195 1.06 -19.52 -5.15
N PHE A 196 1.52 -20.69 -4.68
CA PHE A 196 1.77 -20.93 -3.27
C PHE A 196 2.95 -20.09 -2.75
N SER A 197 4.08 -20.07 -3.46
CA SER A 197 5.25 -19.31 -3.02
C SER A 197 5.02 -17.81 -3.10
N ARG A 198 4.27 -17.31 -4.10
CA ARG A 198 3.82 -15.91 -4.15
C ARG A 198 2.96 -15.53 -2.95
N LYS A 199 2.02 -16.41 -2.59
CA LYS A 199 1.19 -16.24 -1.38
C LYS A 199 2.06 -16.18 -0.12
N MET A 200 3.00 -17.10 0.02
CA MET A 200 3.88 -17.11 1.19
C MET A 200 4.72 -15.83 1.27
N GLN A 201 5.30 -15.38 0.16
CA GLN A 201 6.05 -14.13 0.13
C GLN A 201 5.19 -12.91 0.50
N LYS A 202 3.94 -12.85 0.03
CA LYS A 202 2.99 -11.82 0.46
C LYS A 202 2.73 -11.89 1.97
N ALA A 203 2.56 -13.08 2.53
CA ALA A 203 2.36 -13.26 3.97
C ALA A 203 3.58 -12.76 4.77
N THR A 204 4.79 -13.09 4.31
CA THR A 204 6.04 -12.57 4.88
C THR A 204 6.08 -11.05 4.81
N PHE A 205 5.75 -10.45 3.68
CA PHE A 205 5.71 -8.99 3.57
C PHE A 205 4.72 -8.36 4.55
N VAL A 206 3.49 -8.86 4.64
CA VAL A 206 2.47 -8.31 5.56
C VAL A 206 2.89 -8.51 7.02
N HIS A 207 3.60 -9.58 7.33
CA HIS A 207 4.19 -9.80 8.66
C HIS A 207 5.24 -8.73 9.00
N GLU A 208 6.21 -8.50 8.11
CA GLU A 208 7.22 -7.44 8.31
C GLU A 208 6.62 -6.04 8.32
N LEU A 209 5.53 -5.83 7.56
CA LEU A 209 4.74 -4.59 7.62
C LEU A 209 4.12 -4.42 9.01
N GLY A 210 3.71 -5.51 9.67
CA GLY A 210 3.25 -5.50 11.06
C GLY A 210 4.34 -4.96 11.97
N HIS A 211 5.57 -5.44 11.84
CA HIS A 211 6.71 -4.90 12.59
C HIS A 211 6.97 -3.43 12.29
N LEU A 212 6.85 -3.00 11.02
CA LEU A 212 7.03 -1.60 10.64
C LEU A 212 6.02 -0.72 11.36
N LEU A 213 4.78 -1.20 11.48
CA LEU A 213 3.70 -0.51 12.16
C LEU A 213 3.72 -0.66 13.70
N GLY A 214 4.67 -1.41 14.25
CA GLY A 214 4.87 -1.53 15.70
C GLY A 214 4.27 -2.77 16.34
N LEU A 215 3.91 -3.79 15.55
CA LEU A 215 3.54 -5.08 16.10
C LEU A 215 4.74 -5.96 16.40
N GLU A 216 4.64 -6.82 17.39
CA GLU A 216 5.65 -7.84 17.68
C GLU A 216 5.06 -9.23 17.81
N HIS A 217 5.94 -10.20 18.04
CA HIS A 217 5.53 -11.57 18.27
C HIS A 217 4.87 -11.71 19.64
N PRO A 218 3.81 -12.52 19.79
CA PRO A 218 3.12 -12.71 21.07
C PRO A 218 3.92 -13.44 22.17
N PHE A 219 5.20 -13.68 21.92
CA PHE A 219 6.13 -14.42 22.77
C PHE A 219 7.50 -13.73 22.84
N ASP A 220 7.58 -12.44 22.50
CA ASP A 220 8.81 -11.67 22.65
C ASP A 220 9.11 -11.45 24.15
N LEU A 221 10.36 -11.67 24.58
CA LEU A 221 10.75 -11.64 25.99
C LEU A 221 11.32 -10.29 26.43
N ILE A 222 11.32 -9.28 25.55
CA ILE A 222 12.10 -8.05 25.71
C ILE A 222 11.45 -7.05 26.68
N ASP A 223 10.13 -7.03 26.82
CA ASP A 223 9.39 -5.96 27.52
C ASP A 223 8.24 -6.45 28.42
N ASP A 224 8.36 -7.68 28.93
CA ASP A 224 7.42 -8.32 29.87
C ASP A 224 5.99 -8.55 29.33
N ASP A 225 5.78 -8.48 28.00
CA ASP A 225 4.48 -8.62 27.32
C ASP A 225 4.19 -10.04 26.77
N VAL A 226 4.70 -11.06 27.45
CA VAL A 226 4.64 -12.45 26.95
C VAL A 226 3.26 -13.10 27.20
N LEU A 227 2.65 -13.73 26.18
CA LEU A 227 1.43 -14.54 26.38
C LEU A 227 1.67 -15.85 27.16
N ASP A 228 2.84 -16.48 27.00
CA ASP A 228 3.28 -17.64 27.79
C ASP A 228 4.83 -17.65 27.96
N PRO A 229 5.35 -17.51 29.20
CA PRO A 229 6.78 -17.37 29.47
C PRO A 229 7.60 -18.68 29.38
N TYR A 230 6.99 -19.82 29.09
CA TYR A 230 7.64 -21.15 29.08
C TYR A 230 7.93 -21.71 27.67
N TYR A 231 8.39 -20.90 26.71
CA TYR A 231 8.80 -21.41 25.40
C TYR A 231 10.32 -21.68 25.32
N PRO A 232 10.77 -22.96 25.31
CA PRO A 232 12.17 -23.31 25.11
C PRO A 232 12.61 -23.19 23.63
N GLU A 233 13.92 -22.94 23.46
CA GLU A 233 14.67 -22.59 22.23
C GLU A 233 14.55 -23.56 21.02
N ASN A 234 13.76 -24.62 21.07
CA ASN A 234 13.68 -25.62 20.00
C ASN A 234 12.21 -25.95 19.67
N PHE A 235 11.64 -25.31 18.64
CA PHE A 235 10.36 -25.73 18.10
C PHE A 235 10.49 -26.11 16.63
N SER A 236 10.26 -27.37 16.32
CA SER A 236 9.92 -27.82 14.98
C SER A 236 8.76 -28.80 15.12
N TYR A 237 7.72 -28.59 14.30
CA TYR A 237 6.66 -29.55 13.97
C TYR A 237 5.63 -29.93 15.06
N LEU A 238 4.42 -29.37 14.93
CA LEU A 238 3.13 -30.06 14.70
C LEU A 238 1.95 -29.43 15.45
N ARG A 239 0.92 -29.16 14.64
CA ARG A 239 -0.40 -28.67 14.99
C ARG A 239 -1.26 -29.77 15.62
N THR A 240 -0.89 -30.27 16.78
CA THR A 240 -1.76 -31.13 17.59
C THR A 240 -1.41 -30.98 19.06
N GLU A 241 -1.92 -29.97 19.75
CA GLU A 241 -2.23 -30.02 21.20
C GLU A 241 -2.93 -28.68 21.62
N PRO A 242 -3.70 -28.64 22.73
CA PRO A 242 -4.45 -27.50 23.30
C PRO A 242 -3.64 -26.27 23.75
N LEU A 243 -2.40 -26.12 23.30
CA LEU A 243 -1.41 -25.21 23.89
C LEU A 243 -1.62 -23.72 23.54
N PHE A 244 -2.39 -23.41 22.50
CA PHE A 244 -2.73 -22.03 22.13
C PHE A 244 -4.24 -21.85 22.13
N PRO A 245 -4.85 -21.55 23.29
CA PRO A 245 -6.28 -21.29 23.36
C PRO A 245 -6.66 -19.95 22.74
N TYR A 246 -5.72 -19.17 22.17
CA TYR A 246 -5.92 -17.80 21.69
C TYR A 246 -6.23 -17.72 20.18
N GLU A 247 -6.84 -16.60 19.77
CA GLU A 247 -7.12 -16.31 18.36
C GLU A 247 -5.84 -16.19 17.53
N PHE A 248 -5.94 -16.47 16.24
CA PHE A 248 -4.78 -16.45 15.35
C PHE A 248 -4.34 -15.01 15.02
N THR A 249 -3.04 -14.78 15.05
CA THR A 249 -2.34 -13.55 14.68
C THR A 249 -1.36 -13.83 13.54
N LEU A 250 -1.18 -12.88 12.62
CA LEU A 250 -0.14 -12.98 11.60
C LEU A 250 1.28 -12.86 12.20
N MET A 251 1.40 -12.31 13.40
CA MET A 251 2.65 -12.13 14.12
C MET A 251 3.10 -13.37 14.89
N GLY A 252 2.40 -14.49 14.84
CA GLY A 252 2.87 -15.73 15.47
C GLY A 252 4.01 -16.42 14.70
N TRP A 253 4.89 -17.16 15.41
CA TRP A 253 5.98 -18.00 14.83
C TRP A 253 5.47 -18.98 13.76
N ASN A 254 4.21 -19.36 13.87
CA ASN A 254 3.50 -20.31 13.01
C ASN A 254 2.59 -19.62 11.97
N GLY A 255 2.93 -18.40 11.54
CA GLY A 255 2.38 -17.78 10.33
C GLY A 255 2.57 -18.63 9.05
N SER A 256 3.30 -19.75 9.17
CA SER A 256 3.83 -20.62 8.12
C SER A 256 2.95 -21.80 7.69
N TYR A 257 1.75 -22.03 8.23
CA TYR A 257 0.84 -23.04 7.67
C TYR A 257 -0.30 -22.42 6.85
N VAL A 258 0.07 -22.02 5.63
CA VAL A 258 -0.83 -21.76 4.52
C VAL A 258 -1.38 -23.11 4.02
N ASP A 259 -2.44 -23.62 4.63
CA ASP A 259 -3.24 -24.67 3.95
C ASP A 259 -3.96 -24.02 2.76
N LYS A 260 -4.02 -24.74 1.63
CA LYS A 260 -4.65 -24.36 0.37
C LYS A 260 -6.09 -23.86 0.54
N THR A 261 -6.76 -24.21 1.63
CA THR A 261 -8.17 -23.94 1.91
C THR A 261 -8.45 -22.63 2.68
N SER A 262 -7.45 -21.98 3.28
CA SER A 262 -7.68 -20.92 4.30
C SER A 262 -7.28 -19.49 3.88
N TYR A 263 -6.93 -19.27 2.60
CA TYR A 263 -6.25 -18.04 2.14
C TYR A 263 -6.72 -17.54 0.77
N GLU A 264 -8.01 -17.24 0.64
CA GLU A 264 -8.44 -16.31 -0.42
C GLU A 264 -7.95 -14.88 -0.14
N ASN A 265 -7.72 -14.50 1.13
CA ASN A 265 -7.33 -13.15 1.55
C ASN A 265 -6.19 -13.14 2.59
N ILE A 266 -4.92 -13.13 2.16
CA ILE A 266 -3.76 -12.93 3.06
C ILE A 266 -3.77 -11.50 3.59
N TRP A 267 -3.99 -11.35 4.90
CA TRP A 267 -4.05 -10.06 5.59
C TRP A 267 -3.89 -10.23 7.10
N PHE A 268 -3.64 -9.12 7.79
CA PHE A 268 -3.75 -9.00 9.24
C PHE A 268 -5.07 -9.55 9.75
N ARG A 269 -5.02 -10.18 10.92
CA ARG A 269 -6.16 -10.74 11.64
C ARG A 269 -6.77 -9.70 12.58
N ASN A 270 -7.88 -10.06 13.20
CA ASN A 270 -8.59 -9.18 14.13
C ASN A 270 -7.72 -8.72 15.30
N ALA A 271 -6.91 -9.62 15.88
CA ALA A 271 -5.96 -9.28 16.95
C ALA A 271 -4.90 -8.27 16.48
N ASP A 272 -4.34 -8.48 15.29
CA ASP A 272 -3.34 -7.61 14.69
C ASP A 272 -3.93 -6.20 14.45
N ILE A 273 -5.11 -6.13 13.81
CA ILE A 273 -5.78 -4.85 13.52
C ILE A 273 -6.14 -4.11 14.81
N LYS A 274 -6.68 -4.77 15.83
CA LYS A 274 -6.98 -4.13 17.11
C LYS A 274 -5.74 -3.56 17.78
N SER A 275 -4.61 -4.27 17.67
CA SER A 275 -3.33 -3.82 18.22
C SER A 275 -2.82 -2.59 17.47
N LEU A 276 -2.95 -2.60 16.15
CA LEU A 276 -2.66 -1.43 15.33
C LEU A 276 -3.60 -0.26 15.61
N GLU A 277 -4.90 -0.49 15.84
CA GLU A 277 -5.87 0.54 16.24
C GLU A 277 -5.50 1.18 17.59
N VAL A 278 -4.87 0.44 18.51
CA VAL A 278 -4.35 1.01 19.78
C VAL A 278 -3.14 1.92 19.53
N ILE A 279 -2.28 1.57 18.58
CA ILE A 279 -1.08 2.37 18.24
C ILE A 279 -1.48 3.63 17.46
N TRP A 280 -2.28 3.46 16.42
CA TRP A 280 -2.50 4.42 15.34
C TRP A 280 -3.88 5.05 15.31
N ASP A 281 -4.78 4.67 16.22
CA ASP A 281 -6.22 4.92 16.12
C ASP A 281 -6.88 4.24 14.93
N LYS A 282 -8.19 4.06 15.03
CA LYS A 282 -9.01 3.52 13.95
C LYS A 282 -9.28 4.58 12.88
N SER A 283 -9.09 4.20 11.63
CA SER A 283 -9.42 5.04 10.47
C SER A 283 -10.91 5.34 10.41
N LYS A 284 -11.26 6.62 10.24
CA LYS A 284 -12.64 7.08 10.02
C LYS A 284 -12.90 7.13 8.52
N VAL A 285 -13.52 6.07 8.04
CA VAL A 285 -13.75 5.84 6.62
C VAL A 285 -15.16 6.29 6.21
N GLN A 286 -15.25 7.06 5.13
CA GLN A 286 -16.51 7.35 4.44
C GLN A 286 -16.51 6.69 3.06
N SER A 287 -17.54 5.91 2.73
CA SER A 287 -17.63 5.18 1.46
C SER A 287 -18.74 5.74 0.57
N PHE A 288 -18.45 5.80 -0.73
CA PHE A 288 -19.32 6.28 -1.78
C PHE A 288 -19.51 5.19 -2.82
N SER A 289 -20.73 5.08 -3.35
CA SER A 289 -21.07 4.10 -4.40
C SER A 289 -20.72 4.57 -5.81
N ASP A 290 -20.29 5.82 -5.97
CA ASP A 290 -19.95 6.43 -7.26
C ASP A 290 -18.43 6.61 -7.37
N LYS A 291 -17.98 7.25 -8.46
CA LYS A 291 -16.56 7.46 -8.69
C LYS A 291 -16.14 8.83 -8.18
N SER A 292 -14.88 8.96 -7.80
CA SER A 292 -14.31 10.18 -7.22
C SER A 292 -14.53 11.44 -8.09
N TYR A 293 -14.61 11.30 -9.41
CA TYR A 293 -14.84 12.39 -10.36
C TYR A 293 -16.30 12.80 -10.57
N ASP A 294 -17.23 12.11 -9.92
CA ASP A 294 -18.63 12.52 -9.83
C ASP A 294 -18.83 13.53 -8.68
N TYR A 295 -17.76 13.83 -7.95
CA TYR A 295 -17.73 14.77 -6.84
C TYR A 295 -16.73 15.91 -7.09
N LYS A 296 -17.00 17.05 -6.45
CA LYS A 296 -16.06 18.16 -6.31
C LYS A 296 -15.61 18.29 -4.86
N PHE A 297 -14.37 18.69 -4.68
CA PHE A 297 -13.76 18.91 -3.37
C PHE A 297 -13.55 20.39 -3.15
N TYR A 298 -13.64 20.80 -1.89
CA TYR A 298 -13.64 22.20 -1.49
C TYR A 298 -12.69 22.42 -0.31
N ASN A 299 -11.89 23.47 -0.39
CA ASN A 299 -11.20 24.03 0.77
C ASN A 299 -12.15 25.02 1.46
N LEU A 300 -12.61 24.65 2.66
CA LEU A 300 -13.53 25.45 3.48
C LEU A 300 -12.78 26.41 4.43
N GLY A 301 -11.44 26.43 4.37
CA GLY A 301 -10.57 27.23 5.22
C GLY A 301 -10.28 26.59 6.58
N ASN A 302 -9.22 27.06 7.23
CA ASN A 302 -8.77 26.57 8.55
C ASN A 302 -8.60 25.04 8.59
N ASP A 303 -7.96 24.47 7.56
CA ASP A 303 -7.76 23.02 7.38
C ASP A 303 -9.06 22.19 7.39
N ASN A 304 -10.20 22.81 7.04
CA ASN A 304 -11.46 22.09 6.80
C ASN A 304 -11.69 21.91 5.31
N TYR A 305 -12.12 20.71 4.94
CA TYR A 305 -12.42 20.36 3.56
C TYR A 305 -13.85 19.83 3.44
N GLY A 306 -14.41 19.95 2.24
CA GLY A 306 -15.73 19.47 1.92
C GLY A 306 -15.78 18.72 0.60
N ILE A 307 -16.83 17.94 0.44
CA ILE A 307 -17.16 17.22 -0.79
C ILE A 307 -18.57 17.60 -1.24
N LYS A 308 -18.81 17.65 -2.54
CA LYS A 308 -20.13 17.91 -3.11
C LYS A 308 -20.37 16.98 -4.28
N ASP A 309 -21.49 16.28 -4.24
CA ASP A 309 -22.08 15.59 -5.39
C ASP A 309 -22.61 16.64 -6.39
N GLU A 310 -22.39 16.46 -7.69
CA GLU A 310 -22.88 17.40 -8.71
C GLU A 310 -24.40 17.59 -8.72
N SER A 311 -25.16 16.61 -8.22
CA SER A 311 -26.61 16.69 -8.04
C SER A 311 -27.03 17.42 -6.76
N SER A 312 -26.09 17.67 -5.84
CA SER A 312 -26.34 18.34 -4.57
C SER A 312 -26.09 19.85 -4.65
N GLU A 313 -26.91 20.61 -3.91
CA GLU A 313 -26.66 22.05 -3.70
C GLU A 313 -25.75 22.31 -2.48
N THR A 314 -25.53 21.30 -1.62
CA THR A 314 -24.79 21.45 -0.36
C THR A 314 -23.40 20.83 -0.44
N ILE A 315 -22.43 21.51 0.17
CA ILE A 315 -21.09 20.96 0.42
C ILE A 315 -21.13 20.24 1.77
N ASP A 316 -20.85 18.95 1.76
CA ASP A 316 -20.76 18.13 2.95
C ASP A 316 -19.37 18.24 3.57
N PRO A 317 -19.23 18.63 4.85
CA PRO A 317 -17.93 18.73 5.50
C PRO A 317 -17.32 17.35 5.74
N LEU A 318 -16.01 17.23 5.50
CA LEU A 318 -15.21 16.02 5.73
C LEU A 318 -14.59 15.99 7.14
N THR A 319 -15.25 16.64 8.11
CA THR A 319 -14.70 16.80 9.47
C THR A 319 -14.50 15.45 10.15
N GLY A 320 -13.25 15.15 10.48
CA GLY A 320 -12.87 13.90 11.13
C GLY A 320 -13.02 12.67 10.23
N ILE A 321 -13.00 12.83 8.91
CA ILE A 321 -12.87 11.72 7.97
C ILE A 321 -11.40 11.60 7.57
N ASP A 322 -10.84 10.40 7.66
CA ASP A 322 -9.43 10.16 7.33
C ASP A 322 -9.31 9.65 5.89
N LEU A 323 -10.26 8.79 5.48
CA LEU A 323 -10.25 8.12 4.18
C LEU A 323 -11.63 8.15 3.51
N LEU A 324 -11.65 8.52 2.23
CA LEU A 324 -12.80 8.43 1.36
C LEU A 324 -12.61 7.25 0.41
N LYS A 325 -13.58 6.34 0.32
CA LYS A 325 -13.56 5.20 -0.60
C LYS A 325 -14.58 5.41 -1.71
N PHE A 326 -14.11 5.42 -2.95
CA PHE A 326 -14.93 5.45 -4.15
C PHE A 326 -14.77 4.14 -4.93
N ASN A 327 -15.60 3.92 -5.95
CA ASN A 327 -15.49 2.72 -6.78
C ASN A 327 -14.23 2.68 -7.65
N ASP A 328 -13.61 3.83 -7.91
CA ASP A 328 -12.43 3.98 -8.75
C ASP A 328 -11.13 4.12 -7.96
N GLN A 329 -11.17 4.72 -6.76
CA GLN A 329 -9.99 4.93 -5.92
C GLN A 329 -10.35 5.25 -4.46
N ASN A 330 -9.36 5.16 -3.58
CA ASN A 330 -9.41 5.72 -2.24
C ASN A 330 -8.70 7.08 -2.22
N LEU A 331 -9.19 8.04 -1.45
CA LEU A 331 -8.55 9.35 -1.23
C LEU A 331 -8.39 9.61 0.26
N ASN A 332 -7.16 9.83 0.71
CA ASN A 332 -6.84 10.25 2.06
C ASN A 332 -7.04 11.77 2.21
N LEU A 333 -7.69 12.19 3.30
CA LEU A 333 -8.01 13.60 3.53
C LEU A 333 -6.75 14.48 3.57
N ILE A 334 -5.70 14.03 4.24
CA ILE A 334 -4.46 14.79 4.41
C ILE A 334 -3.58 14.66 3.16
N ASN A 335 -3.42 13.44 2.68
CA ASN A 335 -2.37 13.14 1.72
C ASN A 335 -2.77 13.33 0.27
N ASP A 336 -4.08 13.34 -0.02
CA ASP A 336 -4.61 13.64 -1.35
C ASP A 336 -5.33 14.98 -1.37
N ILE A 337 -6.34 15.17 -0.50
CA ILE A 337 -7.21 16.35 -0.59
C ILE A 337 -6.46 17.61 -0.11
N LYS A 338 -6.00 17.61 1.13
CA LYS A 338 -5.23 18.73 1.70
C LYS A 338 -3.95 18.98 0.91
N ALA A 339 -3.16 17.94 0.64
CA ALA A 339 -1.89 18.08 -0.08
C ALA A 339 -2.05 18.66 -1.49
N THR A 340 -3.20 18.46 -2.15
CA THR A 340 -3.52 19.14 -3.41
C THR A 340 -3.86 20.61 -3.19
N PHE A 341 -4.74 20.92 -2.22
CA PHE A 341 -5.11 22.32 -1.95
C PHE A 341 -3.95 23.18 -1.44
N ASP A 342 -3.06 22.61 -0.62
CA ASP A 342 -1.87 23.29 -0.07
C ASP A 342 -0.91 23.79 -1.17
N GLN A 343 -0.97 23.23 -2.39
CA GLN A 343 -0.14 23.64 -3.52
C GLN A 343 -0.71 24.85 -4.27
N VAL A 344 -2.00 25.16 -4.08
CA VAL A 344 -2.68 26.23 -4.80
C VAL A 344 -2.46 27.56 -4.10
N THR A 345 -1.90 28.52 -4.81
CA THR A 345 -1.47 29.82 -4.23
C THR A 345 -2.26 31.03 -4.74
N GLY A 346 -3.16 30.84 -5.71
CA GLY A 346 -4.02 31.90 -6.21
C GLY A 346 -4.56 31.65 -7.62
N LEU A 347 -5.62 32.36 -7.99
CA LEU A 347 -6.32 32.21 -9.27
C LEU A 347 -5.38 32.36 -10.48
N ASN A 348 -4.57 33.41 -10.51
CA ASN A 348 -3.72 33.72 -11.66
C ASN A 348 -2.26 33.23 -11.51
N THR A 349 -2.01 32.33 -10.56
CA THR A 349 -0.69 31.71 -10.36
C THR A 349 -0.50 30.49 -11.25
N ASP A 350 0.74 30.05 -11.37
CA ASP A 350 1.10 28.80 -12.06
C ASP A 350 0.35 27.60 -11.50
N SER A 351 0.24 27.52 -10.16
CA SER A 351 -0.57 26.49 -9.47
C SER A 351 -2.05 26.54 -9.82
N GLY A 352 -2.65 27.73 -9.87
CA GLY A 352 -4.06 27.91 -10.22
C GLY A 352 -4.36 27.51 -11.66
N LYS A 353 -3.47 27.86 -12.59
CA LYS A 353 -3.58 27.47 -14.00
C LYS A 353 -3.50 25.96 -14.18
N MET A 354 -2.52 25.30 -13.55
CA MET A 354 -2.38 23.84 -13.65
C MET A 354 -3.57 23.11 -13.01
N PHE A 355 -4.06 23.58 -11.87
CA PHE A 355 -5.27 23.03 -11.24
C PHE A 355 -6.49 23.12 -12.16
N ARG A 356 -6.71 24.28 -12.79
CA ARG A 356 -7.81 24.46 -13.75
C ARG A 356 -7.68 23.59 -14.99
N LEU A 357 -6.46 23.37 -15.47
CA LEU A 357 -6.20 22.51 -16.61
C LEU A 357 -6.52 21.04 -16.29
N TYR A 358 -6.19 20.58 -15.09
CA TYR A 358 -6.65 19.27 -14.57
C TYR A 358 -8.17 19.17 -14.53
N ASN A 359 -8.86 20.18 -13.98
CA ASN A 359 -10.32 20.15 -13.93
C ASN A 359 -10.94 20.12 -15.33
N ALA A 360 -10.45 20.93 -16.26
CA ALA A 360 -10.96 20.95 -17.64
C ALA A 360 -10.68 19.65 -18.39
N SER A 361 -9.53 19.01 -18.13
CA SER A 361 -9.13 17.79 -18.82
C SER A 361 -9.79 16.54 -18.27
N PHE A 362 -9.90 16.43 -16.94
CA PHE A 362 -10.22 15.17 -16.26
C PHE A 362 -11.41 15.26 -15.30
N LYS A 363 -12.01 16.44 -15.08
CA LYS A 363 -13.15 16.66 -14.16
C LYS A 363 -12.91 16.22 -12.71
N ARG A 364 -11.66 15.96 -12.30
CA ARG A 364 -11.32 15.47 -10.95
C ARG A 364 -10.44 16.47 -10.20
N LEU A 365 -10.36 16.28 -8.88
CA LEU A 365 -9.29 16.87 -8.08
C LEU A 365 -7.93 16.37 -8.62
N PRO A 366 -6.94 17.26 -8.84
CA PRO A 366 -5.59 16.82 -9.17
C PRO A 366 -5.05 15.91 -8.08
N ASP A 367 -4.25 14.92 -8.48
CA ASP A 367 -3.43 14.19 -7.52
C ASP A 367 -2.26 15.11 -7.10
N PRO A 368 -1.84 15.10 -5.82
CA PRO A 368 -0.86 16.05 -5.32
C PRO A 368 0.48 15.98 -6.05
N ASP A 369 0.96 14.79 -6.37
CA ASP A 369 2.29 14.61 -6.95
C ASP A 369 2.31 14.99 -8.44
N GLY A 370 1.27 14.63 -9.20
CA GLY A 370 1.09 15.07 -10.58
C GLY A 370 0.90 16.58 -10.67
N LEU A 371 0.10 17.19 -9.80
CA LEU A 371 -0.03 18.65 -9.75
C LEU A 371 1.33 19.31 -9.48
N ARG A 372 2.10 18.81 -8.51
CA ARG A 372 3.44 19.30 -8.19
C ARG A 372 4.38 19.23 -9.38
N TYR A 373 4.36 18.10 -10.10
CA TYR A 373 5.16 17.90 -11.30
C TYR A 373 4.85 18.94 -12.38
N TRP A 374 3.56 19.15 -12.68
CA TRP A 374 3.16 20.10 -13.71
C TRP A 374 3.39 21.55 -13.30
N ILE A 375 3.17 21.90 -12.04
CA ILE A 375 3.55 23.21 -11.49
C ILE A 375 5.05 23.42 -11.66
N GLY A 376 5.87 22.44 -11.30
CA GLY A 376 7.33 22.53 -11.39
C GLY A 376 7.82 22.74 -12.82
N ASN A 377 7.36 21.92 -13.76
CA ASN A 377 7.75 22.05 -15.18
C ASN A 377 7.28 23.37 -15.80
N PHE A 378 6.06 23.81 -15.46
CA PHE A 378 5.51 25.06 -15.98
C PHE A 378 6.25 26.27 -15.40
N SER A 379 6.41 26.32 -14.08
CA SER A 379 7.10 27.43 -13.39
C SER A 379 8.57 27.54 -13.79
N SER A 380 9.22 26.43 -14.13
CA SER A 380 10.62 26.43 -14.60
C SER A 380 10.76 26.84 -16.07
N GLY A 381 9.66 27.01 -16.80
CA GLY A 381 9.66 27.26 -18.26
C GLY A 381 10.11 26.06 -19.09
N LYS A 382 10.12 24.84 -18.51
CA LYS A 382 10.45 23.61 -19.24
C LYS A 382 9.30 23.24 -20.19
N ASP A 383 8.07 23.37 -19.70
CA ASP A 383 6.85 23.19 -20.47
C ASP A 383 6.03 24.49 -20.43
N ASP A 384 5.38 24.86 -21.52
CA ASP A 384 4.37 25.92 -21.55
C ASP A 384 2.94 25.31 -21.43
N GLU A 385 1.92 26.15 -21.34
CA GLU A 385 0.52 25.69 -21.20
C GLU A 385 0.09 24.76 -22.34
N ARG A 386 0.61 24.98 -23.56
CA ARG A 386 0.31 24.15 -24.74
C ARG A 386 0.93 22.77 -24.64
N ALA A 387 2.17 22.69 -24.19
CA ALA A 387 2.89 21.43 -23.98
C ALA A 387 2.20 20.58 -22.89
N VAL A 388 1.78 21.21 -21.79
CA VAL A 388 1.05 20.53 -20.72
C VAL A 388 -0.33 20.04 -21.22
N ALA A 389 -1.11 20.92 -21.85
CA ALA A 389 -2.42 20.56 -22.41
C ALA A 389 -2.32 19.42 -23.44
N SER A 390 -1.31 19.47 -24.30
CA SER A 390 -1.04 18.39 -25.28
C SER A 390 -0.72 17.07 -24.60
N SER A 391 0.07 17.11 -23.52
CA SER A 391 0.44 15.94 -22.74
C SER A 391 -0.78 15.32 -22.02
N PHE A 392 -1.72 16.13 -21.53
CA PHE A 392 -2.94 15.66 -20.89
C PHE A 392 -3.84 14.94 -21.91
N LEU A 393 -4.03 15.54 -23.10
CA LEU A 393 -4.81 14.92 -24.18
C LEU A 393 -4.19 13.62 -24.71
N ALA A 394 -2.85 13.50 -24.69
CA ALA A 394 -2.14 12.31 -25.11
C ALA A 394 -2.06 11.22 -24.02
N SER A 395 -2.40 11.54 -22.78
CA SER A 395 -2.24 10.66 -21.62
C SER A 395 -3.10 9.40 -21.71
N ALA A 396 -2.62 8.32 -21.07
CA ALA A 396 -3.39 7.09 -20.93
C ALA A 396 -4.71 7.34 -20.18
N GLU A 397 -4.72 8.24 -19.18
CA GLU A 397 -5.93 8.62 -18.45
C GLU A 397 -6.98 9.22 -19.39
N PHE A 398 -6.62 10.22 -20.20
CA PHE A 398 -7.57 10.85 -21.12
C PHE A 398 -8.14 9.86 -22.13
N LYS A 399 -7.28 9.01 -22.71
CA LYS A 399 -7.69 7.96 -23.65
C LYS A 399 -8.59 6.91 -23.00
N GLN A 400 -8.29 6.49 -21.78
CA GLN A 400 -9.10 5.50 -21.05
C GLN A 400 -10.47 6.07 -20.68
N ARG A 401 -10.52 7.35 -20.29
CA ARG A 401 -11.76 7.99 -19.84
C ARG A 401 -12.69 8.39 -20.98
N TYR A 402 -12.13 8.93 -22.07
CA TYR A 402 -12.93 9.54 -23.12
C TYR A 402 -12.81 8.82 -24.46
N GLY A 403 -11.81 7.97 -24.65
CA GLY A 403 -11.56 7.23 -25.89
C GLY A 403 -10.41 7.82 -26.71
N GLU A 404 -9.64 6.95 -27.39
CA GLU A 404 -8.44 7.36 -28.13
C GLU A 404 -8.73 8.12 -29.43
N ASN A 405 -9.81 7.77 -30.14
CA ASN A 405 -10.14 8.31 -31.47
C ASN A 405 -11.54 8.95 -31.49
N VAL A 406 -11.85 9.79 -30.50
CA VAL A 406 -13.14 10.49 -30.45
C VAL A 406 -13.26 11.56 -31.53
N SER A 407 -14.49 11.79 -32.01
CA SER A 407 -14.81 12.90 -32.91
C SER A 407 -14.61 14.26 -32.23
N ASP A 408 -14.40 15.33 -33.00
CA ASP A 408 -14.31 16.68 -32.44
C ASP A 408 -15.58 17.11 -31.70
N SER A 409 -16.75 16.66 -32.17
CA SER A 409 -18.03 16.94 -31.50
C SER A 409 -18.12 16.27 -30.13
N THR A 410 -17.68 15.01 -30.04
CA THR A 410 -17.59 14.30 -28.76
C THR A 410 -16.58 14.96 -27.84
N TYR A 411 -15.41 15.33 -28.36
CA TYR A 411 -14.35 16.00 -27.61
C TYR A 411 -14.84 17.33 -27.00
N VAL A 412 -15.45 18.21 -27.79
CA VAL A 412 -15.97 19.50 -27.31
C VAL A 412 -17.04 19.28 -26.25
N ASN A 413 -17.98 18.35 -26.47
CA ASN A 413 -19.00 18.04 -25.46
C ASN A 413 -18.41 17.51 -24.15
N THR A 414 -17.33 16.72 -24.20
CA THR A 414 -16.61 16.29 -23.00
C THR A 414 -16.07 17.48 -22.21
N LEU A 415 -15.46 18.47 -22.87
CA LEU A 415 -14.93 19.66 -22.17
C LEU A 415 -16.04 20.51 -21.55
N TYR A 416 -17.19 20.64 -22.22
CA TYR A 416 -18.38 21.27 -21.63
C TYR A 416 -18.85 20.54 -20.37
N LYS A 417 -18.88 19.21 -20.37
CA LYS A 417 -19.25 18.43 -19.17
C LYS A 417 -18.23 18.57 -18.06
N ASN A 418 -16.94 18.58 -18.39
CA ASN A 418 -15.87 18.67 -17.41
C ASN A 418 -15.87 20.01 -16.67
N VAL A 419 -16.10 21.12 -17.39
CA VAL A 419 -16.01 22.48 -16.84
C VAL A 419 -17.37 23.03 -16.41
N LEU A 420 -18.44 22.77 -17.17
CA LEU A 420 -19.75 23.38 -16.97
C LEU A 420 -20.81 22.40 -16.45
N GLY A 421 -20.51 21.09 -16.35
CA GLY A 421 -21.47 20.09 -15.88
C GLY A 421 -22.68 19.88 -16.81
N ARG A 422 -22.63 20.35 -18.06
CA ARG A 422 -23.74 20.27 -19.03
C ARG A 422 -23.25 19.92 -20.43
N ASP A 423 -24.17 19.47 -21.28
CA ASP A 423 -23.89 19.36 -22.73
C ASP A 423 -23.65 20.74 -23.36
N ALA A 424 -22.90 20.75 -24.46
CA ALA A 424 -22.68 21.95 -25.25
C ALA A 424 -24.02 22.43 -25.83
N ASP A 425 -24.27 23.74 -25.77
CA ASP A 425 -25.36 24.31 -26.56
C ASP A 425 -24.97 24.34 -28.05
N THR A 426 -25.99 24.41 -28.92
CA THR A 426 -25.77 24.34 -30.38
C THR A 426 -24.84 25.43 -30.90
N GLY A 427 -24.91 26.65 -30.33
CA GLY A 427 -24.07 27.77 -30.76
C GLY A 427 -22.60 27.55 -30.39
N GLY A 428 -22.36 27.23 -29.11
CA GLY A 428 -21.03 26.95 -28.58
C GLY A 428 -20.37 25.75 -29.26
N LEU A 429 -21.13 24.66 -29.51
CA LEU A 429 -20.62 23.50 -30.23
C LEU A 429 -20.21 23.87 -31.67
N ASN A 430 -21.08 24.57 -32.40
CA ASN A 430 -20.78 24.97 -33.78
C ASN A 430 -19.58 25.91 -33.87
N TYR A 431 -19.39 26.81 -32.90
CA TYR A 431 -18.22 27.67 -32.83
C TYR A 431 -16.93 26.85 -32.73
N TRP A 432 -16.81 25.99 -31.72
CA TRP A 432 -15.60 25.18 -31.52
C TRP A 432 -15.35 24.22 -32.67
N LEU A 433 -16.39 23.62 -33.23
CA LEU A 433 -16.26 22.77 -34.43
C LEU A 433 -15.79 23.57 -35.64
N GLY A 434 -16.25 24.81 -35.83
CA GLY A 434 -15.76 25.70 -36.88
C GLY A 434 -14.26 25.99 -36.74
N GLN A 435 -13.80 26.24 -35.51
CA GLN A 435 -12.38 26.49 -35.22
C GLN A 435 -11.51 25.24 -35.49
N LEU A 436 -11.96 24.06 -35.06
CA LEU A 436 -11.25 22.80 -35.28
C LEU A 436 -11.24 22.40 -36.77
N ASN A 437 -12.39 22.48 -37.45
CA ASN A 437 -12.51 22.09 -38.86
C ASN A 437 -11.73 23.01 -39.81
N SER A 438 -11.59 24.29 -39.45
CA SER A 438 -10.78 25.24 -40.24
C SER A 438 -9.28 25.14 -39.95
N GLY A 439 -8.89 24.40 -38.90
CA GLY A 439 -7.51 24.34 -38.42
C GLY A 439 -7.05 25.63 -37.74
N ALA A 440 -7.96 26.57 -37.44
CA ALA A 440 -7.65 27.80 -36.73
C ALA A 440 -7.26 27.54 -35.27
N GLU A 441 -7.87 26.51 -34.66
CA GLU A 441 -7.50 26.02 -33.33
C GLU A 441 -7.15 24.54 -33.39
N THR A 442 -6.23 24.14 -32.51
CA THR A 442 -5.96 22.73 -32.24
C THR A 442 -6.78 22.26 -31.05
N ARG A 443 -6.87 20.94 -30.83
CA ARG A 443 -7.58 20.41 -29.65
C ARG A 443 -6.99 20.92 -28.33
N TYR A 444 -5.67 21.07 -28.22
CA TYR A 444 -5.06 21.60 -26.99
C TYR A 444 -5.39 23.08 -26.78
N GLU A 445 -5.53 23.88 -27.84
CA GLU A 445 -5.97 25.28 -27.70
C GLU A 445 -7.43 25.37 -27.25
N VAL A 446 -8.29 24.50 -27.78
CA VAL A 446 -9.69 24.40 -27.29
C VAL A 446 -9.70 24.05 -25.80
N LEU A 447 -8.92 23.06 -25.36
CA LEU A 447 -8.80 22.70 -23.94
C LEU A 447 -8.33 23.89 -23.08
N LEU A 448 -7.32 24.64 -23.54
CA LEU A 448 -6.86 25.85 -22.85
C LEU A 448 -7.97 26.91 -22.76
N GLY A 449 -8.76 27.07 -23.82
CA GLY A 449 -9.95 27.93 -23.82
C GLY A 449 -10.97 27.56 -22.74
N PHE A 450 -11.25 26.26 -22.56
CA PHE A 450 -12.10 25.79 -21.47
C PHE A 450 -11.44 25.94 -20.10
N SER A 451 -10.15 25.64 -19.98
CA SER A 451 -9.38 25.77 -18.74
C SER A 451 -9.39 27.19 -18.21
N GLU A 452 -9.23 28.17 -19.09
CA GLU A 452 -9.13 29.59 -18.74
C GLU A 452 -10.44 30.37 -18.87
N SER A 453 -11.55 29.66 -19.15
CA SER A 453 -12.91 30.21 -19.20
C SER A 453 -13.32 30.86 -17.88
N ALA A 454 -14.25 31.81 -17.94
CA ALA A 454 -14.78 32.47 -16.76
C ALA A 454 -15.49 31.47 -15.84
N GLU A 455 -16.15 30.48 -16.42
CA GLU A 455 -16.83 29.39 -15.74
C GLU A 455 -15.85 28.55 -14.91
N ASN A 456 -14.74 28.11 -15.50
CA ASN A 456 -13.74 27.31 -14.78
C ASN A 456 -13.01 28.11 -13.71
N LYS A 457 -12.78 29.41 -13.93
CA LYS A 457 -12.23 30.33 -12.92
C LYS A 457 -13.19 30.55 -11.76
N GLY A 458 -14.48 30.65 -12.04
CA GLY A 458 -15.54 30.68 -11.03
C GLY A 458 -15.54 29.41 -10.18
N LEU A 459 -15.55 28.24 -10.83
CA LEU A 459 -15.49 26.95 -10.12
C LEU A 459 -14.21 26.81 -9.30
N PHE A 460 -13.06 27.21 -9.84
CA PHE A 460 -11.80 27.24 -9.09
C PHE A 460 -11.90 28.11 -7.83
N THR A 461 -12.50 29.29 -7.95
CA THR A 461 -12.69 30.20 -6.81
C THR A 461 -13.60 29.57 -5.75
N GLU A 462 -14.68 28.91 -6.17
CA GLU A 462 -15.58 28.17 -5.28
C GLU A 462 -14.84 27.03 -4.55
N MET A 463 -14.05 26.24 -5.28
CA MET A 463 -13.32 25.09 -4.75
C MET A 463 -12.18 25.47 -3.82
N THR A 464 -11.50 26.60 -4.05
CA THR A 464 -10.23 26.92 -3.38
C THR A 464 -10.28 28.13 -2.47
N GLY A 465 -11.28 29.00 -2.63
CA GLY A 465 -11.37 30.30 -1.95
C GLY A 465 -10.48 31.40 -2.55
N PHE A 466 -9.70 31.11 -3.61
CA PHE A 466 -8.85 32.10 -4.28
C PHE A 466 -9.56 32.76 -5.46
N GLY A 467 -9.74 34.08 -5.38
CA GLY A 467 -10.33 34.92 -6.44
C GLY A 467 -9.34 35.79 -7.20
#